data_AF-A0A4R5KSM3-F1
#
_entry.id   AF-A0A4R5KSM3-F1
#
_cell.length_a   1.000
_cell.length_b   1.000
_cell.length_c   1.000
_cell.angle_alpha   90.00
_cell.angle_beta   90.00
_cell.angle_gamma   90.00
#
_symmetry.space_group_name_H-M   'P 1'
#
loop_
_entity.id
_entity.type
_entity.pdbx_description
1 polymer ?
#
loop_
_entity_poly.entity_id
_entity_poly.type
_entity_poly.pdbx_seq_one_letter_code
_entity_poly.pdbx_strand_id
1 'polypeptide(L)'
;MIKWLAFFAEFARFIVIFALGLAILGEVEGAIYSMIGVAPGGNMWWMAGLANVLLLQIVYRNRLQFSGWLKSPANRKLSGRTTMLLASVSLLLLLIASCLPG
;
A
#
# COMPACT_ATOMS: atom_id res chain seq x y z
N MET A 1 -16.26 23.15 14.54
CA MET A 1 -15.33 22.44 15.44
C MET A 1 -15.33 20.92 15.22
N ILE A 2 -16.46 20.23 15.05
CA ILE A 2 -16.51 18.76 14.87
C ILE A 2 -15.83 18.24 13.57
N LYS A 3 -15.88 19.00 12.46
CA LYS A 3 -15.26 18.60 11.18
C LYS A 3 -13.74 18.42 11.25
N TRP A 4 -13.05 19.24 12.05
CA TRP A 4 -11.60 19.14 12.24
C TRP A 4 -11.23 17.88 13.03
N LEU A 5 -12.00 17.55 14.07
CA LEU A 5 -11.80 16.31 14.82
C LEU A 5 -11.97 15.08 13.93
N ALA A 6 -13.01 15.06 13.09
CA ALA A 6 -13.23 13.99 12.13
C ALA A 6 -12.10 13.88 11.09
N PHE A 7 -11.56 15.01 10.64
CA PHE A 7 -10.41 15.04 9.73
C PHE A 7 -9.15 14.44 10.39
N PHE A 8 -8.81 14.87 11.60
CA PHE A 8 -7.64 14.32 12.32
C PHE A 8 -7.81 12.84 12.64
N ALA A 9 -9.02 12.40 13.00
CA ALA A 9 -9.31 10.98 13.22
C ALA A 9 -9.13 10.15 11.94
N GLU A 10 -9.63 10.65 10.79
CA GLU A 10 -9.45 9.97 9.51
C GLU A 10 -7.97 9.92 9.09
N PHE A 11 -7.21 11.00 9.33
CA PHE A 11 -5.77 11.04 9.07
C PHE A 11 -5.00 10.06 9.96
N ALA A 12 -5.32 10.01 11.26
CA ALA A 12 -4.74 9.03 12.18
C ALA A 12 -5.05 7.58 11.73
N ARG A 13 -6.29 7.32 11.30
CA ARG A 13 -6.68 6.01 10.76
C ARG A 13 -5.90 5.64 9.51
N PHE A 14 -5.72 6.59 8.59
CA PHE A 14 -4.89 6.41 7.41
C PHE A 14 -3.46 6.02 7.79
N ILE A 15 -2.83 6.75 8.72
CA ILE A 15 -1.47 6.45 9.21
C ILE A 15 -1.41 5.04 9.82
N VAL A 16 -2.35 4.69 10.70
CA VAL A 16 -2.37 3.36 11.36
C VAL A 16 -2.53 2.25 10.33
N ILE A 17 -3.44 2.39 9.37
CA ILE A 17 -3.63 1.41 8.29
C ILE A 17 -2.36 1.26 7.45
N PHE A 18 -1.71 2.37 7.09
CA PHE A 18 -0.50 2.32 6.27
C PHE A 18 0.68 1.75 7.04
N ALA A 19 0.88 2.13 8.30
CA ALA A 19 1.95 1.60 9.13
C ALA A 19 1.80 0.08 9.34
N LEU A 20 0.61 -0.38 9.73
CA LEU A 20 0.32 -1.80 9.92
C LEU A 20 0.39 -2.57 8.59
N GLY A 21 -0.18 -2.01 7.52
CA GLY A 21 -0.18 -2.62 6.21
C GLY A 21 1.24 -2.79 5.65
N LEU A 22 2.09 -1.77 5.77
CA LEU A 22 3.48 -1.84 5.33
C LEU A 22 4.28 -2.85 6.16
N ALA A 23 4.08 -2.89 7.48
CA ALA A 23 4.73 -3.88 8.34
C ALA A 23 4.33 -5.31 7.94
N ILE A 24 3.03 -5.58 7.81
CA ILE A 24 2.52 -6.90 7.43
C ILE A 24 3.02 -7.31 6.05
N LEU A 25 2.94 -6.42 5.05
CA LEU A 25 3.39 -6.72 3.70
C LEU A 25 4.90 -6.96 3.65
N GLY A 26 5.70 -6.18 4.38
CA GLY A 26 7.15 -6.38 4.46
C GLY A 26 7.54 -7.74 5.03
N GLU A 27 6.86 -8.19 6.09
CA GLU A 27 7.08 -9.53 6.66
C GLU A 27 6.68 -10.65 5.68
N VAL A 28 5.53 -10.48 5.01
CA VAL A 28 5.05 -11.44 4.00
C VAL A 28 6.04 -11.53 2.82
N GLU A 29 6.52 -10.39 2.33
CA GLU A 29 7.53 -10.33 1.27
C GLU A 29 8.84 -10.98 1.70
N GLY A 30 9.33 -10.66 2.90
CA GLY A 30 10.55 -11.26 3.45
C GLY A 30 10.46 -12.79 3.52
N ALA A 31 9.32 -13.32 3.96
CA ALA A 31 9.06 -14.76 3.97
C ALA A 31 9.06 -15.35 2.55
N ILE A 32 8.35 -14.71 1.60
CA ILE A 32 8.30 -15.16 0.20
C ILE A 32 9.69 -15.15 -0.43
N TYR A 33 10.44 -14.05 -0.29
CA TYR A 33 11.79 -13.90 -0.82
C TYR A 33 12.75 -14.95 -0.26
N SER A 34 12.66 -15.24 1.04
CA SER A 34 13.44 -16.33 1.66
C SER A 34 13.10 -17.70 1.06
N MET A 35 11.82 -17.99 0.79
CA MET A 35 11.40 -19.26 0.18
C MET A 35 11.92 -19.45 -1.26
N ILE A 36 12.09 -18.36 -2.01
CA ILE A 36 12.60 -18.39 -3.39
C ILE A 36 14.11 -18.11 -3.50
N GLY A 37 14.82 -18.06 -2.37
CA GLY A 37 16.28 -17.87 -2.32
C GLY A 37 16.76 -16.46 -2.67
N VAL A 38 15.89 -15.45 -2.59
CA VAL A 38 16.24 -14.03 -2.80
C VAL A 38 16.69 -13.42 -1.47
N ALA A 39 17.89 -12.84 -1.46
CA ALA A 39 18.44 -12.20 -0.26
C ALA A 39 17.65 -10.92 0.10
N PRO A 40 17.14 -10.78 1.33
CA PRO A 40 16.46 -9.57 1.76
C PRO A 40 17.44 -8.39 1.83
N GLY A 41 16.98 -7.20 1.43
CA GLY A 41 17.72 -5.95 1.64
C GLY A 41 18.74 -5.56 0.57
N GLY A 42 18.67 -6.11 -0.65
CA GLY A 42 19.47 -5.64 -1.79
C GLY A 42 19.22 -4.17 -2.17
N ASN A 43 20.03 -3.62 -3.08
CA ASN A 43 20.03 -2.18 -3.44
C ASN A 43 18.67 -1.58 -3.87
N MET A 44 17.70 -2.42 -4.23
CA MET A 44 16.36 -2.03 -4.67
C MET A 44 15.25 -2.27 -3.64
N TRP A 45 15.57 -2.50 -2.36
CA TRP A 45 14.58 -2.75 -1.29
C TRP A 45 13.49 -1.67 -1.19
N TRP A 46 13.80 -0.41 -1.51
CA TRP A 46 12.85 0.70 -1.51
C TRP A 46 11.77 0.57 -2.60
N MET A 47 12.02 -0.17 -3.68
CA MET A 47 11.03 -0.45 -4.72
C MET A 47 9.91 -1.36 -4.21
N ALA A 48 10.23 -2.34 -3.36
CA ALA A 48 9.23 -3.15 -2.67
C ALA A 48 8.38 -2.29 -1.73
N GLY A 49 9.01 -1.36 -1.01
CA GLY A 49 8.30 -0.35 -0.20
C GLY A 49 7.32 0.49 -1.03
N LEU A 50 7.73 0.98 -2.21
CA LEU A 50 6.84 1.69 -3.12
C LEU A 50 5.71 0.81 -3.64
N ALA A 51 6.00 -0.44 -4.00
CA ALA A 51 4.98 -1.39 -4.46
C ALA A 51 3.90 -1.59 -3.38
N ASN A 52 4.29 -1.73 -2.12
CA ASN A 52 3.38 -1.87 -0.99
C ASN A 52 2.52 -0.63 -0.75
N VAL A 53 3.11 0.56 -0.87
CA VAL A 53 2.34 1.81 -0.82
C VAL A 53 1.26 1.84 -1.90
N LEU A 54 1.55 1.39 -3.12
CA LEU A 54 0.56 1.32 -4.19
C LEU A 54 -0.55 0.30 -3.89
N LEU A 55 -0.22 -0.90 -3.38
CA LEU A 55 -1.23 -1.90 -2.99
C LEU A 55 -2.14 -1.37 -1.89
N LEU A 56 -1.56 -0.78 -0.83
CA LEU A 56 -2.33 -0.20 0.27
C LEU A 56 -3.20 0.96 -0.22
N GLN A 57 -2.71 1.79 -1.14
CA GLN A 57 -3.50 2.86 -1.72
C GLN A 57 -4.72 2.31 -2.49
N ILE A 58 -4.56 1.22 -3.25
CA ILE A 58 -5.68 0.56 -3.94
C ILE A 58 -6.72 0.08 -2.93
N VAL A 59 -6.28 -0.68 -1.91
CA VAL A 59 -7.17 -1.24 -0.88
C VAL A 59 -7.85 -0.12 -0.09
N TYR A 60 -7.10 0.92 0.27
CA TYR A 60 -7.61 2.06 1.00
C TYR A 60 -8.67 2.80 0.18
N ARG A 61 -8.34 3.23 -1.05
CA ARG A 61 -9.24 4.00 -1.91
C ARG A 61 -10.48 3.24 -2.37
N ASN A 62 -10.43 1.91 -2.47
CA ASN A 62 -11.55 1.12 -2.96
C ASN A 62 -12.43 0.50 -1.86
N ARG A 63 -11.89 0.29 -0.66
CA ARG A 63 -12.60 -0.38 0.45
C ARG A 63 -12.54 0.41 1.76
N LEU A 64 -11.35 0.66 2.30
CA LEU A 64 -11.21 1.15 3.67
C LEU A 64 -11.68 2.60 3.81
N GLN A 65 -11.43 3.47 2.83
CA GLN A 65 -11.84 4.88 2.84
C GLN A 65 -13.35 5.08 3.04
N PHE A 66 -14.20 4.15 2.58
CA PHE A 66 -15.67 4.25 2.71
C PHE A 66 -16.21 3.89 4.08
N SER A 67 -15.41 3.22 4.90
CA SER A 67 -15.74 2.92 6.29
C SER A 67 -15.39 4.04 7.27
N GLY A 68 -14.89 5.18 6.76
CA GLY A 68 -14.41 6.30 7.55
C GLY A 68 -15.50 7.15 8.17
N TRP A 69 -15.09 8.02 9.08
CA TRP A 69 -15.97 8.97 9.77
C TRP A 69 -16.27 10.19 8.91
N LEU A 70 -15.35 10.56 8.00
CA LEU A 70 -15.52 11.69 7.09
C LEU A 70 -16.03 11.23 5.71
N LYS A 71 -17.35 11.29 5.52
CA LYS A 71 -17.98 11.04 4.21
C LYS A 71 -17.96 12.32 3.39
N SER A 72 -17.13 12.35 2.34
CA SER A 72 -17.07 13.44 1.37
C SER A 72 -17.60 12.99 0.01
N PRO A 73 -18.28 13.85 -0.77
CA PRO A 73 -18.62 13.57 -2.17
C PRO A 73 -17.38 13.31 -3.06
N ALA A 74 -16.20 13.74 -2.60
CA ALA A 74 -14.92 13.48 -3.23
C ALA A 74 -14.38 12.05 -2.95
N ASN A 75 -14.96 11.31 -2.00
CA ASN A 75 -14.61 9.92 -1.75
C ASN A 75 -15.21 9.06 -2.87
N ARG A 76 -14.45 8.87 -3.95
CA ARG A 76 -14.81 8.02 -5.09
C ARG A 76 -13.83 6.88 -5.19
N LYS A 77 -14.35 5.69 -5.53
CA LYS A 77 -13.52 4.52 -5.81
C LYS A 77 -12.62 4.84 -7.00
N LEU A 78 -11.44 4.24 -7.03
CA LEU A 78 -10.62 4.25 -8.22
C LEU A 78 -11.40 3.57 -9.35
N SER A 79 -11.24 4.08 -10.57
CA SER A 79 -11.80 3.36 -11.73
C SER A 79 -11.17 1.97 -11.82
N GLY A 80 -11.87 1.01 -12.44
CA GLY A 80 -11.31 -0.32 -12.67
C GLY A 80 -9.98 -0.27 -13.42
N ARG A 81 -9.87 0.63 -14.41
CA ARG A 81 -8.63 0.85 -15.18
C ARG A 81 -7.48 1.37 -14.32
N THR A 82 -7.74 2.37 -13.48
CA THR A 82 -6.72 2.93 -12.57
C THR A 82 -6.28 1.90 -11.53
N THR A 83 -7.22 1.12 -11.00
CA THR A 83 -6.94 0.03 -10.07
C THR A 83 -6.04 -1.03 -10.71
N MET A 84 -6.39 -1.46 -11.93
CA MET A 84 -5.60 -2.44 -12.68
C MET A 84 -4.21 -1.91 -13.01
N LEU A 85 -4.10 -0.65 -13.46
CA LEU A 85 -2.82 -0.02 -13.74
C LEU A 85 -1.91 0.03 -12.50
N LEU A 86 -2.44 0.51 -11.36
CA LEU A 86 -1.67 0.58 -10.12
C LEU A 86 -1.26 -0.81 -9.62
N ALA A 87 -2.14 -1.81 -9.76
CA ALA A 87 -1.83 -3.18 -9.41
C ALA A 87 -0.72 -3.75 -10.30
N SER A 88 -0.78 -3.52 -11.61
CA SER A 88 0.26 -3.94 -12.56
C SER A 88 1.60 -3.26 -12.26
N VAL A 89 1.60 -1.95 -11.99
CA VAL A 89 2.82 -1.21 -11.62
C VAL A 89 3.40 -1.73 -10.32
N SER A 90 2.56 -1.98 -9.31
CA SER A 90 3.01 -2.55 -8.05
C SER A 90 3.64 -3.93 -8.25
N LEU A 91 3.00 -4.82 -9.01
CA LEU A 91 3.53 -6.15 -9.31
C LEU A 91 4.88 -6.07 -10.04
N LEU A 92 5.00 -5.17 -11.02
CA LEU A 92 6.26 -4.95 -11.74
C LEU A 92 7.37 -4.48 -10.79
N LEU A 93 7.07 -3.57 -9.85
CA LEU A 93 8.04 -3.11 -8.86
C LEU A 93 8.51 -4.23 -7.92
N LEU A 94 7.62 -5.13 -7.48
CA LEU A 94 8.01 -6.30 -6.68
C LEU A 94 8.92 -7.25 -7.47
N LEU A 95 8.59 -7.49 -8.74
CA LEU A 95 9.43 -8.32 -9.61
C LEU A 95 10.83 -7.70 -9.78
N ILE A 96 10.91 -6.40 -10.06
CA ILE A 96 12.19 -5.68 -10.17
C ILE A 96 12.98 -5.75 -8.86
N ALA A 97 12.32 -5.54 -7.72
CA ALA A 97 12.97 -5.61 -6.40
C ALA A 97 13.54 -7.00 -6.10
N SER A 98 12.90 -8.07 -6.60
CA SER A 98 13.32 -9.46 -6.38
C SER A 98 14.34 -10.00 -7.39
N CYS A 99 14.34 -9.50 -8.63
CA CYS A 99 15.05 -10.10 -9.76
C CYS A 99 16.42 -9.47 -10.04
N LEU A 100 16.67 -8.22 -9.63
CA LEU A 100 18.00 -7.63 -9.84
C LEU A 100 18.93 -7.98 -8.68
N PRO A 101 20.12 -8.55 -8.96
CA PRO A 101 21.13 -8.73 -7.93
C PRO A 101 21.52 -7.35 -7.39
N GLY A 102 21.45 -7.21 -6.07
CA GLY A 102 22.04 -6.11 -5.33
C GLY A 102 23.56 -6.18 -5.37
#